data_AF-A0A2H0DX08-F1
#
_entry.id   AF-A0A2H0DX08-F1
#
_cell.length_a   1.000
_cell.length_b   1.000
_cell.length_c   1.000
_cell.angle_alpha   90.00
_cell.angle_beta   90.00
_cell.angle_gamma   90.00
#
_symmetry.space_group_name_H-M   'P 1'
#
loop_
_entity.id
_entity.type
_entity.pdbx_description
1 polymer ?
#
loop_
_entity_poly.entity_id
_entity_poly.type
_entity_poly.pdbx_seq_one_letter_code
_entity_poly.pdbx_strand_id
1 'polypeptide(L)'
;MKNFFSRYRNVILAVAIAVLVFFLYKTFLSNSGEKRVLLGTDSADNDGSAASGREFLTTLLELRSLELDESIFSDRAFVILRDFSREVSPQPSGRPNPFAEIGNEPAPQNEPLSSEAPEEKPENEEPGSSL
;
A
#
# COMPACT_ATOMS: atom_id res chain seq x y z
N MET A 1 -39.84 45.58 35.73
CA MET A 1 -39.13 44.35 36.17
C MET A 1 -37.61 44.59 36.13
N LYS A 2 -37.02 45.40 37.02
CA LYS A 2 -35.60 45.80 36.92
C LYS A 2 -34.86 45.93 38.28
N ASN A 3 -35.33 45.25 39.33
CA ASN A 3 -34.79 45.47 40.69
C ASN A 3 -34.24 44.20 41.38
N PHE A 4 -33.95 43.13 40.62
CA PHE A 4 -33.29 41.93 41.16
C PHE A 4 -31.75 42.01 41.10
N PHE A 5 -31.19 43.03 40.45
CA PHE A 5 -29.78 43.08 40.05
C PHE A 5 -28.79 43.52 41.14
N SER A 6 -29.23 44.16 42.23
CA SER A 6 -28.31 44.72 43.24
C SER A 6 -27.90 43.73 44.33
N ARG A 7 -28.84 42.92 44.84
CA ARG A 7 -28.56 41.87 45.84
C ARG A 7 -27.74 40.72 45.26
N TYR A 8 -28.00 40.38 44.00
CA TYR A 8 -27.32 39.30 43.29
C TYR A 8 -26.21 39.82 42.39
N ARG A 9 -25.78 41.08 42.51
CA ARG A 9 -24.74 41.67 41.65
C ARG A 9 -23.49 40.80 41.54
N ASN A 10 -23.03 40.25 42.67
CA ASN A 10 -21.87 39.36 42.71
C ASN A 10 -22.17 37.99 42.09
N VAL A 11 -23.39 37.47 42.27
CA VAL A 11 -23.84 36.20 41.70
C VAL A 11 -24.01 36.31 40.18
N ILE A 12 -24.60 37.40 39.70
CA ILE A 12 -24.78 37.71 38.27
C ILE A 12 -23.42 37.94 37.61
N LEU A 13 -22.48 38.59 38.29
CA LEU A 13 -21.10 38.73 37.80
C LEU A 13 -20.39 37.37 37.71
N ALA A 14 -20.55 36.50 38.71
CA ALA A 14 -19.98 35.16 38.69
C ALA A 14 -20.55 34.30 37.56
N VAL A 15 -21.86 34.36 37.33
CA VAL A 15 -22.52 33.66 36.22
C VAL A 15 -22.05 34.21 34.86
N ALA A 16 -21.92 35.53 34.73
CA ALA A 16 -21.42 36.13 33.49
C ALA A 16 -19.98 35.69 33.17
N ILE A 17 -19.11 35.62 34.18
CA ILE A 17 -17.74 35.11 34.02
C ILE A 17 -17.74 33.62 33.67
N ALA A 18 -18.58 32.80 34.33
CA ALA A 18 -18.70 31.38 34.02
C ALA A 18 -19.17 31.12 32.57
N VAL A 19 -20.13 31.91 32.08
CA VAL A 19 -20.57 31.85 30.68
C VAL A 19 -19.44 32.27 29.74
N LEU A 20 -18.70 33.35 30.06
CA LEU A 20 -17.56 33.80 29.26
C LEU A 20 -16.46 32.73 29.17
N VAL A 21 -16.10 32.12 30.30
CA VAL A 21 -15.12 31.02 30.37
C VAL A 21 -15.61 29.80 29.61
N PHE A 22 -16.89 29.45 29.71
CA PHE A 22 -17.48 28.36 28.94
C PHE A 22 -17.37 28.61 27.43
N PHE A 23 -17.71 29.82 26.96
CA PHE A 23 -17.57 30.18 25.55
C PHE A 23 -16.11 30.15 25.08
N LEU A 24 -15.18 30.70 25.86
CA LEU A 24 -13.74 30.64 25.57
C LEU A 24 -13.21 29.20 25.53
N TYR A 25 -13.64 28.35 26.46
CA TYR A 25 -13.29 26.93 26.46
C TYR A 25 -13.85 26.23 25.22
N LYS A 26 -15.11 26.50 24.86
CA LYS A 26 -15.79 25.87 23.72
C LYS A 26 -15.16 26.30 22.39
N THR A 27 -14.76 27.57 22.24
CA THR A 27 -14.06 28.04 21.04
C THR A 27 -12.63 27.51 20.96
N PHE A 28 -11.90 27.46 22.07
CA PHE A 28 -10.53 26.93 22.11
C PHE A 28 -10.48 25.41 21.88
N LEU A 29 -11.46 24.66 22.41
CA LEU A 29 -11.54 23.22 22.23
C LEU A 29 -12.14 22.82 20.86
N SER A 30 -13.06 23.61 20.29
CA SER A 30 -13.54 23.39 18.92
C SER A 30 -12.52 23.78 17.84
N ASN A 31 -11.58 24.68 18.12
CA ASN A 31 -10.47 24.99 17.21
C ASN A 31 -9.32 23.96 17.25
N SER A 32 -9.39 22.94 18.11
CA SER A 32 -8.43 21.82 18.13
C SER A 32 -8.87 20.65 17.23
N GLY A 33 -9.80 20.92 16.31
CA GLY A 33 -10.52 19.93 15.51
C GLY A 33 -10.08 19.80 14.06
N GLU A 34 -8.82 20.06 13.71
CA GLU A 34 -8.26 19.36 12.56
C GLU A 34 -7.94 17.94 13.03
N LYS A 35 -8.70 16.98 12.51
CA LYS A 35 -8.44 15.56 12.69
C LYS A 35 -7.03 15.29 12.16
N ARG A 36 -6.03 15.34 13.05
CA ARG A 36 -4.72 14.73 12.82
C ARG A 36 -4.98 13.27 12.53
N VAL A 37 -5.04 12.94 11.25
CA VAL A 37 -4.95 11.58 10.76
C VAL A 37 -3.62 11.08 11.29
N LEU A 38 -3.70 10.06 12.13
CA LEU A 38 -2.58 9.33 12.68
C LEU A 38 -1.92 8.55 11.54
N LEU A 39 -1.08 9.24 10.77
CA LEU A 39 -0.08 8.60 9.92
C LEU A 39 1.27 8.98 10.52
N GLY A 40 1.84 8.04 11.27
CA GLY A 40 3.20 8.18 11.74
C GLY A 40 4.14 8.26 10.54
N THR A 41 4.89 9.34 10.45
CA THR A 41 6.35 9.29 10.40
C THR A 41 6.86 10.73 10.46
N ASP A 42 7.74 10.94 11.44
CA ASP A 42 8.75 11.96 11.58
C ASP A 42 8.38 13.41 11.29
N SER A 43 8.50 14.18 12.38
CA SER A 43 8.87 15.58 12.42
C SER A 43 9.95 15.92 11.39
N ALA A 44 9.50 16.24 10.18
CA ALA A 44 10.23 17.10 9.27
C ALA A 44 9.27 18.25 8.92
N ASP A 45 9.80 19.45 8.89
CA ASP A 45 9.18 20.61 8.27
C ASP A 45 8.52 20.21 6.95
N ASN A 46 7.21 20.39 6.80
CA ASN A 46 6.52 19.87 5.62
C ASN A 46 5.38 20.78 5.16
N ASP A 47 5.76 21.98 4.71
CA ASP A 47 4.97 22.76 3.74
C ASP A 47 4.66 21.91 2.46
N GLY A 48 5.45 20.84 2.22
CA GLY A 48 5.23 19.86 1.16
C GLY A 48 4.20 18.75 1.44
N SER A 49 3.90 18.37 2.70
CA SER A 49 2.93 17.28 2.97
C SER A 49 1.48 17.69 2.67
N ALA A 50 1.14 18.96 2.90
CA ALA A 50 -0.18 19.48 2.54
C ALA A 50 -0.37 19.57 1.01
N ALA A 51 0.70 19.84 0.26
CA ALA A 51 0.70 19.85 -1.20
C ALA A 51 0.51 18.43 -1.77
N SER A 52 1.28 17.45 -1.29
CA SER A 52 1.16 16.05 -1.72
C SER A 52 -0.22 15.45 -1.41
N GLY A 53 -0.81 15.79 -0.26
CA GLY A 53 -2.16 15.35 0.07
C GLY A 53 -3.23 15.90 -0.88
N ARG A 54 -3.09 17.16 -1.32
CA ARG A 54 -4.00 17.79 -2.29
C ARG A 54 -3.87 17.19 -3.68
N GLU A 55 -2.67 16.93 -4.15
CA GLU A 55 -2.47 16.26 -5.44
C GLU A 55 -3.04 14.84 -5.43
N PHE A 56 -2.80 14.06 -4.38
CA PHE A 56 -3.38 12.73 -4.23
C PHE A 56 -4.92 12.75 -4.25
N LEU A 57 -5.55 13.67 -3.50
CA LEU A 57 -7.00 13.85 -3.50
C LEU A 57 -7.54 14.27 -4.86
N THR A 58 -6.79 15.10 -5.60
CA THR A 58 -7.16 15.54 -6.96
C THR A 58 -7.14 14.38 -7.94
N THR A 59 -6.06 13.59 -7.96
CA THR A 59 -5.96 12.37 -8.78
C THR A 59 -7.05 11.37 -8.43
N LEU A 60 -7.39 11.22 -7.14
CA LEU A 60 -8.42 10.29 -6.72
C LEU A 60 -9.82 10.74 -7.14
N LEU A 61 -10.09 12.05 -7.17
CA LEU A 61 -11.32 12.60 -7.72
C LEU A 61 -11.39 12.41 -9.25
N GLU A 62 -10.27 12.59 -9.94
CA GLU A 62 -10.17 12.40 -11.39
C GLU A 62 -10.41 10.93 -11.78
N LEU A 63 -9.75 9.99 -11.10
CA LEU A 63 -9.97 8.55 -11.28
C LEU A 63 -11.39 8.12 -10.95
N ARG A 64 -12.05 8.74 -9.96
CA ARG A 64 -13.46 8.47 -9.65
C ARG A 64 -14.38 8.92 -10.78
N SER A 65 -14.04 10.01 -11.48
CA SER A 65 -14.83 10.52 -12.61
C SER A 65 -14.55 9.80 -13.92
N LEU A 66 -13.53 8.93 -13.95
CA LEU A 66 -13.20 8.14 -15.12
C LEU A 66 -14.20 6.99 -15.25
N GLU A 67 -15.17 7.14 -16.13
CA GLU A 67 -16.01 6.05 -16.58
C GLU A 67 -15.32 5.35 -17.76
N LEU A 68 -15.04 4.06 -17.62
CA LEU A 68 -14.55 3.25 -18.74
C LEU A 68 -15.74 2.84 -19.60
N ASP A 69 -15.67 3.16 -20.88
CA ASP A 69 -16.65 2.71 -21.85
C ASP A 69 -16.48 1.22 -22.13
N GLU A 70 -17.39 0.40 -21.61
CA GLU A 70 -17.37 -1.06 -21.81
C GLU A 70 -17.81 -1.47 -23.24
N SER A 71 -18.32 -0.55 -24.05
CA SER A 71 -18.75 -0.84 -25.42
C SER A 71 -17.59 -1.29 -26.31
N ILE A 72 -16.36 -0.89 -25.98
CA ILE A 72 -15.14 -1.31 -26.69
C ILE A 72 -14.97 -2.84 -26.68
N PHE A 73 -15.42 -3.51 -25.62
CA PHE A 73 -15.31 -4.97 -25.49
C PHE A 73 -16.35 -5.71 -26.34
N SER A 74 -17.41 -5.00 -26.77
CA SER A 74 -18.43 -5.50 -27.68
C SER A 74 -18.10 -5.22 -29.15
N ASP A 75 -17.09 -4.39 -29.43
CA ASP A 75 -16.67 -4.09 -30.80
C ASP A 75 -16.10 -5.35 -31.48
N ARG A 76 -16.49 -5.56 -32.74
CA ARG A 76 -16.05 -6.72 -33.51
C ARG A 76 -14.52 -6.79 -33.61
N ALA A 77 -13.82 -5.67 -33.70
CA ALA A 77 -12.35 -5.61 -33.74
C ALA A 77 -11.72 -6.13 -32.44
N PHE A 78 -12.34 -5.87 -31.29
CA PHE A 78 -11.88 -6.42 -30.01
C PHE A 78 -12.16 -7.92 -29.92
N VAL A 79 -13.35 -8.36 -30.35
CA VAL A 79 -13.76 -9.78 -30.31
C VAL A 79 -12.90 -10.67 -31.21
N ILE A 80 -12.43 -10.15 -32.35
CA ILE A 80 -11.56 -10.91 -33.27
C ILE A 80 -10.07 -10.79 -32.93
N LEU A 81 -9.70 -10.02 -31.91
CA LEU A 81 -8.30 -9.84 -31.53
C LEU A 81 -7.75 -11.17 -31.02
N ARG A 82 -6.81 -11.72 -31.78
CA ARG A 82 -6.12 -12.95 -31.41
C ARG A 82 -4.90 -12.61 -30.57
N ASP A 83 -4.76 -13.25 -29.43
CA ASP A 83 -3.54 -13.17 -28.63
C ASP A 83 -2.38 -13.85 -29.39
N PHE A 84 -1.25 -13.15 -29.46
CA PHE A 84 0.00 -13.61 -30.07
C PHE A 84 1.07 -13.95 -29.03
N SER A 85 0.69 -14.00 -27.75
CA SER A 85 1.59 -14.40 -26.67
C SER A 85 2.15 -15.80 -26.94
N ARG A 86 3.45 -15.95 -26.69
CA ARG A 86 4.14 -17.24 -26.75
C ARG A 86 4.44 -17.69 -25.33
N GLU A 87 4.31 -18.98 -25.09
CA GLU A 87 4.78 -19.55 -23.83
C GLU A 87 6.28 -19.26 -23.68
N VAL A 88 6.62 -18.63 -22.56
CA VAL A 88 8.02 -18.35 -22.22
C VAL A 88 8.58 -19.59 -21.55
N SER A 89 9.57 -20.21 -22.17
CA SER A 89 10.33 -21.29 -21.54
C SER A 89 10.94 -20.78 -20.23
N PRO A 90 10.90 -21.57 -19.14
CA PRO A 90 11.58 -21.20 -17.91
C PRO A 90 13.06 -20.96 -18.20
N GLN A 91 13.55 -19.77 -17.84
CA GLN A 91 14.96 -19.43 -17.92
C GLN A 91 15.61 -19.81 -16.58
N PRO A 92 16.86 -20.33 -16.59
CA PRO A 92 17.59 -20.57 -15.36
C PRO A 92 17.76 -19.26 -14.56
N SER A 93 17.96 -19.39 -13.24
CA SER A 93 18.22 -18.25 -12.35
C SER A 93 19.33 -17.36 -12.93
N GLY A 94 19.06 -16.05 -13.00
CA GLY A 94 19.99 -15.06 -13.55
C GLY A 94 21.29 -14.94 -12.77
N ARG A 95 22.23 -14.15 -13.29
CA ARG A 95 23.49 -13.86 -12.59
C ARG A 95 23.21 -13.14 -11.26
N PRO A 96 24.03 -13.37 -10.21
CA PRO A 96 23.97 -12.57 -8.99
C PRO A 96 24.01 -11.08 -9.31
N ASN A 97 23.23 -10.29 -8.55
CA ASN A 97 23.14 -8.84 -8.74
C ASN A 97 24.54 -8.21 -8.55
N PRO A 98 25.15 -7.60 -9.59
CA PRO A 98 26.49 -7.03 -9.49
C PRO A 98 26.54 -5.75 -8.63
N PHE A 99 25.39 -5.27 -8.17
CA PHE A 99 25.23 -4.14 -7.25
C PHE A 99 24.79 -4.59 -5.84
N ALA A 100 24.80 -5.89 -5.53
CA ALA A 100 24.53 -6.36 -4.18
C ALA A 100 25.62 -5.87 -3.21
N GLU A 101 25.22 -5.52 -1.99
CA GLU A 101 26.16 -5.17 -0.93
C GLU A 101 27.12 -6.34 -0.69
N ILE A 102 28.42 -6.04 -0.66
CA ILE A 102 29.47 -7.04 -0.43
C ILE A 102 29.22 -7.66 0.96
N GLY A 103 28.90 -8.96 0.99
CA GLY A 103 28.60 -9.70 2.21
C GLY A 103 27.15 -10.21 2.33
N ASN A 104 26.24 -9.76 1.44
CA ASN A 104 24.84 -10.22 1.37
C ASN A 104 24.55 -11.02 0.09
N GLU A 105 25.49 -11.87 -0.33
CA GLU A 105 25.32 -12.68 -1.54
C GLU A 105 24.34 -13.84 -1.27
N PRO A 106 23.18 -13.90 -1.96
CA PRO A 106 22.30 -15.05 -1.82
C PRO A 106 23.03 -16.29 -2.35
N ALA A 107 23.09 -17.34 -1.53
CA ALA A 107 23.72 -18.61 -1.90
C ALA A 107 23.19 -19.12 -3.25
N PRO A 108 24.03 -19.75 -4.10
CA PRO A 108 23.59 -20.30 -5.37
C PRO A 108 22.58 -21.43 -5.12
N GLN A 109 21.30 -21.10 -5.15
CA GLN A 109 20.22 -22.07 -5.16
C GLN A 109 20.05 -22.51 -6.61
N ASN A 110 20.79 -23.54 -7.02
CA ASN A 110 20.51 -24.52 -8.08
C ASN A 110 21.81 -25.28 -8.44
N GLU A 111 22.34 -26.07 -7.50
CA GLU A 111 23.09 -27.26 -7.90
C GLU A 111 22.06 -28.38 -8.12
N PRO A 112 21.79 -28.83 -9.36
CA PRO A 112 21.37 -30.21 -9.51
C PRO A 112 22.53 -31.05 -8.96
N LEU A 113 22.28 -31.82 -7.90
CA LEU A 113 23.21 -32.84 -7.42
C LEU A 113 23.57 -33.75 -8.59
N SER A 114 24.67 -33.44 -9.27
CA SER A 114 25.40 -34.37 -10.11
C SER A 114 26.23 -35.23 -9.17
N SER A 115 25.58 -36.16 -8.49
CA SER A 115 26.24 -37.25 -7.76
C SER A 115 25.34 -38.48 -7.73
N GLU A 116 25.10 -39.08 -8.89
CA GLU A 116 24.85 -40.51 -8.98
C GLU A 116 25.93 -41.06 -9.93
N ALA A 117 26.99 -41.62 -9.34
CA ALA A 117 28.05 -42.35 -10.01
C ALA A 117 27.52 -43.72 -10.49
N PRO A 118 28.24 -44.43 -11.39
CA PRO A 118 27.67 -45.44 -12.30
C PRO A 118 27.00 -46.62 -11.59
N GLU A 119 25.74 -46.87 -11.93
CA GLU A 119 25.05 -48.12 -11.58
C GLU A 119 25.69 -49.27 -12.39
N GLU A 120 26.46 -50.07 -11.66
CA GLU A 120 27.11 -51.29 -12.10
C GLU A 120 26.05 -52.28 -12.59
N LYS A 121 26.03 -52.56 -13.89
CA LYS A 121 25.16 -53.55 -14.52
C LYS A 121 25.55 -54.94 -14.01
N PRO A 122 24.68 -55.69 -13.30
CA PRO A 122 24.95 -57.09 -13.06
C PRO A 122 24.81 -57.84 -14.39
N GLU A 123 25.94 -58.41 -14.79
CA GLU A 123 26.03 -59.66 -15.53
C GLU A 123 24.97 -60.65 -14.99
N ASN A 124 24.25 -61.34 -15.87
CA ASN A 124 23.94 -62.78 -15.81
C ASN A 124 22.70 -63.16 -16.66
N GLU A 125 22.95 -64.15 -17.52
CA GLU A 125 22.07 -65.20 -18.07
C GLU A 125 21.21 -64.93 -19.33
N GLU A 126 21.73 -65.46 -20.45
CA GLU A 126 20.95 -66.10 -21.51
C GLU A 126 19.78 -66.92 -20.96
N PRO A 127 18.66 -66.94 -21.70
CA PRO A 127 18.00 -68.20 -21.96
C PRO A 127 18.14 -68.52 -23.46
N GLY A 128 18.87 -69.59 -23.74
CA GLY A 128 19.10 -70.07 -25.09
C GLY A 128 17.82 -70.46 -25.83
N SER A 129 17.94 -70.59 -27.15
CA SER A 129 17.33 -71.70 -27.88
C SER A 129 17.82 -71.72 -29.33
N SER A 130 18.19 -72.93 -29.77
CA SER A 130 18.09 -73.41 -31.16
C SER A 130 19.16 -72.99 -32.17
N LEU A 131 20.21 -73.80 -32.35
CA LEU A 131 20.32 -74.85 -33.39
C LEU A 131 21.71 -75.48 -33.43
#